data_AF-A0A0K1QEV4-F1
#
_entry.id   AF-A0A0K1QEV4-F1
#
_cell.length_a   1.000
_cell.length_b   1.000
_cell.length_c   1.000
_cell.angle_alpha   90.00
_cell.angle_beta   90.00
_cell.angle_gamma   90.00
#
_symmetry.space_group_name_H-M   'P 1'
#
loop_
_entity.id
_entity.type
_entity.pdbx_description
1 polymer ?
#
loop_
_entity_poly.entity_id
_entity_poly.type
_entity_poly.pdbx_seq_one_letter_code
_entity_poly.pdbx_strand_id
1 'polypeptide(L)'
;MPFAIDDELRHKKDGDVVTIRSEPIYCVFDTQPYYEVTRGETVAWVWENDLEPLEPLDSQADERSDVPPPKASKASKAPKSPNAKVG
;
A
#
# COMPACT_ATOMS: atom_id res chain seq x y z
N MET A 1 0.54 -1.12 -16.93
CA MET A 1 -0.93 -1.21 -17.10
C MET A 1 -1.47 0.16 -16.74
N PRO A 2 -2.39 0.75 -17.52
CA PRO A 2 -2.95 2.06 -17.18
C PRO A 2 -3.73 1.98 -15.86
N PHE A 3 -3.82 3.11 -15.15
CA PHE A 3 -4.62 3.19 -13.92
C PHE A 3 -6.11 3.09 -14.24
N ALA A 4 -6.87 2.47 -13.35
CA ALA A 4 -8.31 2.32 -13.50
C ALA A 4 -9.05 3.58 -13.00
N ILE A 5 -10.26 3.80 -13.48
CA ILE A 5 -11.16 4.81 -12.91
C ILE A 5 -11.52 4.38 -11.48
N ASP A 6 -11.62 5.35 -10.57
CA ASP A 6 -11.83 5.19 -9.13
C ASP A 6 -10.61 4.68 -8.35
N ASP A 7 -9.47 4.47 -9.03
CA ASP A 7 -8.22 4.08 -8.37
C ASP A 7 -7.66 5.25 -7.54
N GLU A 8 -7.28 4.96 -6.31
CA GLU A 8 -6.66 5.93 -5.41
C GLU A 8 -5.14 5.86 -5.55
N LEU A 9 -4.55 6.98 -5.98
CA LEU A 9 -3.13 7.13 -6.25
C LEU A 9 -2.57 8.26 -5.41
N ARG A 10 -1.26 8.26 -5.21
CA ARG A 10 -0.55 9.35 -4.58
C ARG A 10 0.17 10.19 -5.62
N HIS A 11 -0.05 11.50 -5.55
CA HIS A 11 0.66 12.46 -6.38
C HIS A 11 2.08 12.65 -5.85
N LYS A 12 3.09 12.27 -6.63
CA LYS A 12 4.51 12.25 -6.21
C LYS A 12 5.05 13.60 -5.77
N LYS A 13 4.54 14.69 -6.36
CA LYS A 13 5.02 16.04 -6.09
C LYS A 13 4.59 16.57 -4.73
N ASP A 14 3.32 16.37 -4.39
CA ASP A 14 2.72 16.94 -3.18
C ASP A 14 2.52 15.88 -2.07
N GLY A 15 2.57 14.60 -2.44
CA GLY A 15 2.29 13.46 -1.56
C GLY A 15 0.81 13.25 -1.26
N ASP A 16 -0.08 13.98 -1.94
CA ASP A 16 -1.52 13.95 -1.77
C ASP A 16 -2.17 12.72 -2.42
N VAL A 17 -3.25 12.22 -1.80
CA VAL A 17 -4.07 11.15 -2.38
C VAL A 17 -5.10 11.76 -3.33
N VAL A 18 -5.16 11.20 -4.53
CA VAL A 18 -6.07 11.60 -5.61
C VAL A 18 -6.76 10.37 -6.18
N THR A 19 -7.97 10.55 -6.69
CA THR A 19 -8.78 9.46 -7.28
C THR A 19 -8.91 9.66 -8.78
N ILE A 20 -8.63 8.64 -9.59
CA ILE A 20 -8.80 8.71 -11.05
C ILE A 20 -10.28 8.84 -11.42
N ARG A 21 -10.61 9.75 -12.34
CA ARG A 21 -11.97 9.96 -12.85
C ARG A 21 -12.15 9.65 -14.32
N SER A 22 -11.07 9.61 -15.10
CA SER A 22 -11.11 9.38 -16.53
C SER A 22 -10.22 8.22 -16.97
N GLU A 23 -10.52 7.70 -18.15
CA GLU A 23 -9.57 6.88 -18.91
C GLU A 23 -8.32 7.69 -19.29
N PRO A 24 -7.17 7.03 -19.59
CA PRO A 24 -5.96 7.71 -20.00
C PRO A 24 -6.17 8.48 -21.30
N ILE A 25 -5.88 9.79 -21.27
CA ILE A 25 -5.90 10.64 -22.44
C ILE A 25 -4.49 10.75 -23.01
N TYR A 26 -4.32 10.34 -24.26
CA TYR A 26 -3.06 10.44 -24.98
C TYR A 26 -3.05 11.70 -25.84
N CYS A 27 -2.04 12.55 -25.67
CA CYS A 27 -1.85 13.70 -26.54
C CYS A 27 -1.16 13.26 -27.84
N VAL A 28 -1.56 13.82 -28.98
CA VAL A 28 -0.98 13.43 -30.29
C VAL A 28 0.52 13.76 -30.39
N PHE A 29 0.99 14.71 -29.57
CA PHE A 29 2.38 15.18 -29.54
C PHE A 29 3.19 14.62 -28.37
N ASP A 30 2.55 13.90 -27.45
CA ASP A 30 3.19 13.41 -26.24
C ASP A 30 2.78 11.96 -25.96
N THR A 31 3.75 11.08 -25.79
CA THR A 31 3.49 9.65 -25.59
C THR A 31 3.02 9.33 -24.17
N GLN A 32 3.00 10.30 -23.26
CA GLN A 32 2.58 10.08 -21.87
C GLN A 32 1.08 10.32 -21.71
N PRO A 33 0.36 9.38 -21.05
CA PRO A 33 -1.04 9.58 -20.75
C PRO A 33 -1.24 10.56 -19.59
N TYR A 34 -2.33 11.31 -19.70
CA TYR A 34 -2.85 12.19 -18.68
C TYR A 34 -4.11 11.57 -18.09
N TYR A 35 -4.28 11.72 -16.78
CA TYR A 35 -5.49 11.30 -16.09
C TYR A 35 -6.16 12.51 -15.45
N GLU A 36 -7.49 12.58 -15.56
CA GLU A 36 -8.28 13.46 -14.71
C GLU A 36 -8.36 12.82 -13.33
N VAL A 37 -7.97 13.58 -12.31
CA VAL A 37 -7.99 13.12 -10.92
C VAL A 37 -8.76 14.09 -10.04
N THR A 38 -9.37 13.57 -8.98
CA THR A 38 -10.07 14.36 -7.97
C THR A 38 -9.39 14.28 -6.61
N ARG A 39 -9.31 15.41 -5.92
CA ARG A 39 -8.90 15.53 -4.51
C ARG A 39 -10.00 16.24 -3.74
N GLY A 40 -10.84 15.48 -3.04
CA GLY A 40 -12.06 16.02 -2.44
C GLY A 40 -12.98 16.63 -3.50
N GLU A 41 -13.23 17.93 -3.44
CA GLU A 41 -14.07 18.67 -4.40
C GLU A 41 -13.28 19.27 -5.58
N THR A 42 -11.95 19.13 -5.60
CA THR A 42 -11.09 19.72 -6.65
C THR A 42 -10.78 18.70 -7.74
N VAL A 43 -10.89 19.11 -9.01
CA VAL A 43 -10.51 18.34 -10.19
C VAL A 43 -9.17 18.87 -10.73
N ALA A 44 -8.26 17.97 -11.08
CA ALA A 44 -6.96 18.30 -11.66
C ALA A 44 -6.57 17.31 -12.78
N TRP A 45 -5.67 17.72 -13.66
CA TRP A 45 -5.09 16.88 -14.70
C TRP A 45 -3.64 16.58 -14.35
N VAL A 46 -3.30 15.30 -14.26
CA VAL A 46 -1.98 14.86 -13.79
C VAL A 46 -1.41 13.83 -14.77
N TRP A 47 -0.11 13.90 -15.00
CA TRP A 47 0.61 12.90 -15.80
C TRP A 47 0.68 11.57 -15.07
N GLU A 48 0.62 10.46 -15.81
CA GLU A 48 0.86 9.12 -15.26
C GLU A 48 2.17 9.04 -14.48
N ASN A 49 3.22 9.72 -14.96
CA ASN A 49 4.54 9.68 -14.34
C ASN A 49 4.57 10.32 -12.95
N ASP A 50 3.68 11.28 -12.69
CA ASP A 50 3.56 11.98 -11.41
C ASP A 50 2.64 11.26 -10.42
N LEU A 51 2.04 10.14 -10.82
CA LEU A 51 1.19 9.31 -9.96
C LEU A 51 1.97 8.07 -9.50
N GLU A 52 1.81 7.70 -8.23
CA GLU A 52 2.26 6.42 -7.67
C GLU A 52 1.06 5.64 -7.10
N PRO A 53 0.97 4.32 -7.31
CA PRO A 53 -0.02 3.50 -6.61
C PRO A 53 0.21 3.55 -5.11
N LEU A 54 -0.89 3.53 -4.34
CA LEU A 54 -0.84 3.53 -2.88
C LEU A 54 -0.35 2.20 -2.28
N GLU A 55 -0.29 1.13 -3.08
CA GLU A 55 0.15 -0.18 -2.59
C GLU A 55 1.62 -0.14 -2.15
N PRO A 56 1.93 -0.75 -0.99
CA PRO A 56 3.30 -0.91 -0.57
C PRO A 56 4.04 -1.84 -1.54
N LEU A 57 5.35 -1.65 -1.65
CA LEU A 57 6.33 -2.57 -2.23
C LEU A 57 6.37 -3.95 -1.50
N ASP A 58 5.23 -4.57 -1.21
CA ASP A 58 5.09 -5.82 -0.44
C ASP A 58 4.57 -6.97 -1.33
N SER A 59 5.04 -7.03 -2.57
CA SER A 59 4.94 -8.24 -3.40
C SER A 59 6.30 -8.71 -3.91
N GLN A 60 7.39 -8.29 -3.24
CA GLN A 60 8.72 -8.87 -3.42
C GLN A 60 9.45 -9.13 -2.09
N ALA A 61 8.71 -9.20 -0.99
CA ALA A 61 9.19 -9.78 0.26
C ALA A 61 8.43 -11.10 0.46
N ASP A 62 9.17 -12.19 0.65
CA ASP A 62 8.68 -13.52 1.03
C ASP A 62 8.28 -14.51 -0.09
N GLU A 63 9.19 -14.75 -1.04
CA GLU A 63 9.44 -16.14 -1.49
C GLU A 63 10.45 -16.80 -0.54
N ARG A 64 10.04 -17.05 0.71
CA ARG A 64 10.67 -18.06 1.56
C ARG A 64 9.61 -18.94 2.22
N SER A 65 8.79 -19.54 1.35
CA SER A 65 7.91 -20.65 1.69
C SER A 65 8.73 -21.86 2.18
N ASP A 66 8.73 -22.11 3.50
CA ASP A 66 8.92 -23.46 4.06
C ASP A 66 7.91 -23.71 5.20
N VAL A 67 6.68 -24.02 4.77
CA VAL A 67 5.68 -24.96 5.34
C VAL A 67 5.43 -25.01 6.87
N PRO A 68 4.16 -24.88 7.35
CA PRO A 68 3.79 -25.27 8.71
C PRO A 68 3.33 -26.75 8.77
N PRO A 69 3.42 -27.42 9.95
CA PRO A 69 2.18 -28.04 10.43
C PRO A 69 1.93 -27.95 11.96
N PRO A 70 0.71 -28.32 12.41
CA PRO A 70 0.05 -27.76 13.60
C PRO A 70 -0.10 -28.71 14.81
N LYS A 71 -0.50 -28.11 15.95
CA LYS A 71 -1.22 -28.63 17.16
C LYS A 71 -0.59 -29.73 18.05
N ALA A 72 -0.36 -29.38 19.33
CA ALA A 72 -0.68 -30.21 20.52
C ALA A 72 -0.63 -29.32 21.79
N SER A 73 -1.77 -28.96 22.40
CA SER A 73 -2.38 -29.62 23.58
C SER A 73 -1.76 -29.30 24.95
N LYS A 74 -2.54 -28.50 25.72
CA LYS A 74 -2.81 -28.53 27.18
C LYS A 74 -1.74 -28.13 28.23
N ALA A 75 -2.18 -27.16 29.03
CA ALA A 75 -2.26 -27.16 30.51
C ALA A 75 -1.11 -26.56 31.36
N SER A 76 -1.47 -25.44 32.00
CA SER A 76 -1.42 -25.20 33.46
C SER A 76 -0.07 -25.26 34.20
N LYS A 77 0.43 -24.09 34.64
CA LYS A 77 0.44 -23.69 36.07
C LYS A 77 1.08 -22.29 36.28
N ALA A 78 0.27 -21.42 36.89
CA ALA A 78 0.52 -20.50 38.01
C ALA A 78 1.91 -19.83 38.25
N PRO A 79 1.90 -18.58 38.74
CA PRO A 79 3.09 -17.73 38.92
C PRO A 79 3.94 -18.16 40.12
N LYS A 80 5.23 -17.85 40.10
CA LYS A 80 6.11 -17.99 41.28
C LYS A 80 7.13 -16.85 41.39
N SER A 81 6.76 -15.79 42.12
CA SER A 81 7.67 -15.19 43.13
C SER A 81 7.53 -16.02 44.42
N PRO A 82 8.42 -16.00 45.42
CA PRO A 82 9.61 -15.17 45.68
C PRO A 82 10.87 -15.98 46.15
N ASN A 83 12.06 -15.33 46.26
CA ASN A 83 13.09 -15.52 47.33
C ASN A 83 14.31 -14.60 47.03
N ALA A 84 14.60 -13.54 47.79
CA ALA A 84 15.40 -13.51 49.02
C ALA A 84 16.79 -14.19 48.92
N LYS A 85 17.87 -13.38 48.88
CA LYS A 85 19.09 -13.66 49.68
C LYS A 85 19.94 -12.39 49.91
N VAL A 86 20.33 -12.28 51.17
CA VAL A 86 21.24 -11.33 51.82
C VAL A 86 22.69 -11.48 51.34
N GLY A 87 23.38 -10.35 51.25
CA GLY A 87 24.84 -10.19 51.19
C GLY A 87 25.19 -8.73 51.42
#